data_AF-A0A5E3X600-F1
#
_entry.id   AF-A0A5E3X600-F1
#
_cell.length_a   1.000
_cell.length_b   1.000
_cell.length_c   1.000
_cell.angle_alpha   90.00
_cell.angle_beta   90.00
_cell.angle_gamma   90.00
#
_symmetry.space_group_name_H-M   'P 1'
#
loop_
_entity.id
_entity.type
_entity.pdbx_description
1 polymer ?
#
loop_
_entity_poly.entity_id
_entity_poly.type
_entity_poly.pdbx_seq_one_letter_code
_entity_poly.pdbx_strand_id
1 'polypeptide(L)'
;MSSQGPAFMVIACEHKGDTVINVTFGPQVAGDRAIRLVVPMAEKTTAKRTVHRTPIHEVILRSYCQPDSRGNLPQGIPPGAIAFAAHEDAGIHYSDIIETADAARTRWCILDVRVPDPTRIIPATIVVPYATQLTRLNSELDRTDMLPLWFWQKNSELGVPIAESSFDCLPDRPTRIEASSLKVALHVGHN
;
A
#
# COMPACT_ATOMS: atom_id res chain seq x y z
N MET A 1 -14.87 17.95 -18.35
CA MET A 1 -14.72 17.16 -17.11
C MET A 1 -13.51 16.26 -17.29
N SER A 2 -12.51 16.31 -16.41
CA SER A 2 -11.26 15.56 -16.62
C SER A 2 -11.56 14.05 -16.63
N SER A 3 -10.93 13.31 -17.53
CA SER A 3 -11.02 11.84 -17.63
C SER A 3 -10.46 11.12 -16.39
N GLN A 4 -9.97 11.88 -15.40
CA GLN A 4 -9.40 11.40 -14.15
C GLN A 4 -10.44 11.27 -13.03
N GLY A 5 -11.60 11.94 -13.12
CA GLY A 5 -12.66 11.83 -12.11
C GLY A 5 -13.05 10.38 -11.77
N PRO A 6 -13.33 9.52 -12.78
CA PRO A 6 -13.61 8.11 -12.55
C PRO A 6 -12.44 7.33 -11.93
N ALA A 7 -11.19 7.68 -12.28
CA ALA A 7 -10.01 7.03 -11.71
C ALA A 7 -9.87 7.31 -10.20
N PHE A 8 -10.06 8.56 -9.79
CA PHE A 8 -10.03 8.92 -8.37
C PHE A 8 -11.16 8.27 -7.58
N MET A 9 -12.34 8.10 -8.17
CA MET A 9 -13.43 7.36 -7.52
C MET A 9 -13.07 5.89 -7.29
N VAL A 10 -12.46 5.21 -8.26
CA VAL A 10 -12.02 3.81 -8.08
C VAL A 10 -11.01 3.72 -6.95
N ILE A 11 -10.00 4.60 -6.94
CA ILE A 11 -8.98 4.64 -5.89
C ILE A 11 -9.62 4.90 -4.53
N ALA A 12 -10.47 5.92 -4.41
CA ALA A 12 -11.15 6.23 -3.16
C ALA A 12 -12.02 5.08 -2.67
N CYS A 13 -12.68 4.36 -3.58
CA CYS A 13 -13.50 3.20 -3.23
C CYS A 13 -12.70 2.02 -2.68
N GLU A 14 -11.49 1.76 -3.20
CA GLU A 14 -10.64 0.66 -2.73
C GLU A 14 -10.03 0.94 -1.36
N HIS A 15 -9.70 2.21 -1.09
CA HIS A 15 -9.05 2.68 0.14
C HIS A 15 -10.02 3.25 1.18
N LYS A 16 -11.33 3.04 1.01
CA LYS A 16 -12.33 3.45 2.01
C LYS A 16 -12.40 2.48 3.19
N GLY A 17 -12.96 2.96 4.30
CA GLY A 17 -13.21 2.16 5.50
C GLY A 17 -11.95 1.97 6.34
N ASP A 18 -11.93 0.95 7.18
CA ASP A 18 -10.83 0.74 8.11
C ASP A 18 -9.62 0.10 7.42
N THR A 19 -8.72 0.95 6.95
CA THR A 19 -7.41 0.57 6.41
C THR A 19 -6.30 1.14 7.28
N VAL A 20 -5.14 0.48 7.36
CA VAL A 20 -4.05 0.90 8.27
C VAL A 20 -3.70 2.38 8.07
N ILE A 21 -3.52 2.83 6.82
CA ILE A 21 -3.18 4.23 6.55
C ILE A 21 -4.32 5.14 6.99
N ASN A 22 -5.57 4.77 6.72
CA ASN A 22 -6.73 5.56 7.11
C ASN A 22 -6.88 5.65 8.64
N VAL A 23 -6.77 4.55 9.38
CA VAL A 23 -6.89 4.58 10.86
C VAL A 23 -5.71 5.31 11.51
N THR A 24 -4.53 5.25 10.90
CA THR A 24 -3.32 5.87 11.47
C THR A 24 -3.23 7.36 11.16
N PHE A 25 -3.51 7.76 9.93
CA PHE A 25 -3.23 9.11 9.40
C PHE A 25 -4.46 9.85 8.86
N GLY A 26 -5.61 9.17 8.76
CA GLY A 26 -6.86 9.72 8.25
C GLY A 26 -7.09 9.48 6.74
N PRO A 27 -8.33 9.67 6.28
CA PRO A 27 -8.77 9.23 4.95
C PRO A 27 -8.17 10.06 3.82
N GLN A 28 -7.89 11.33 4.09
CA GLN A 28 -7.25 12.22 3.11
C GLN A 28 -5.83 11.74 2.78
N VAL A 29 -5.04 11.41 3.81
CA VAL A 29 -3.67 10.90 3.63
C VAL A 29 -3.66 9.57 2.89
N ALA A 30 -4.59 8.67 3.22
CA ALA A 30 -4.75 7.39 2.52
C ALA A 30 -5.07 7.59 1.03
N GLY A 31 -6.05 8.44 0.71
CA GLY A 31 -6.42 8.75 -0.67
C GLY A 31 -5.29 9.39 -1.47
N ASP A 32 -4.66 10.44 -0.93
CA ASP A 32 -3.58 11.17 -1.60
C ASP A 32 -2.38 10.27 -1.89
N ARG A 33 -2.05 9.36 -0.96
CA ARG A 33 -1.01 8.37 -1.14
C ARG A 33 -1.35 7.35 -2.23
N ALA A 34 -2.55 6.79 -2.18
CA ALA A 34 -2.99 5.82 -3.19
C ALA A 34 -2.97 6.46 -4.59
N ILE A 35 -3.41 7.70 -4.73
CA ILE A 35 -3.37 8.46 -6.00
C ILE A 35 -1.94 8.64 -6.50
N ARG A 36 -1.01 9.08 -5.63
CA ARG A 36 0.41 9.31 -5.99
C ARG A 36 1.11 8.07 -6.53
N LEU A 37 0.67 6.88 -6.14
CA LEU A 37 1.25 5.61 -6.60
C LEU A 37 0.51 5.05 -7.81
N VAL A 38 -0.82 4.94 -7.72
CA VAL A 38 -1.65 4.24 -8.70
C VAL A 38 -1.71 4.98 -10.03
N VAL A 39 -1.82 6.31 -10.00
CA VAL A 39 -1.98 7.09 -11.24
C VAL A 39 -0.71 7.02 -12.11
N PRO A 40 0.50 7.31 -11.62
CA PRO A 40 1.71 7.17 -12.44
C PRO A 40 1.93 5.74 -12.94
N MET A 41 1.63 4.72 -12.13
CA MET A 41 1.71 3.31 -12.56
C MET A 41 0.75 3.02 -13.73
N ALA A 42 -0.51 3.46 -13.62
CA ALA A 42 -1.51 3.26 -14.67
C ALA A 42 -1.21 4.07 -15.95
N GLU A 43 -0.69 5.29 -15.82
CA GLU A 43 -0.26 6.12 -16.96
C GLU A 43 0.87 5.45 -17.75
N LYS A 44 1.90 4.93 -17.06
CA LYS A 44 2.98 4.17 -17.68
C LYS A 44 2.46 2.93 -18.42
N THR A 45 1.54 2.18 -17.81
CA THR A 45 0.92 1.00 -18.45
C THR A 45 0.12 1.39 -19.69
N THR A 46 -0.64 2.49 -19.62
CA THR A 46 -1.44 2.98 -20.74
C THR A 46 -0.56 3.45 -21.90
N ALA A 47 0.56 4.14 -21.61
CA ALA A 47 1.50 4.63 -22.62
C ALA A 47 2.14 3.51 -23.45
N LYS A 48 2.34 2.31 -22.85
CA LYS A 48 2.90 1.14 -23.54
C LYS A 48 1.92 0.43 -24.47
N ARG A 49 0.62 0.56 -24.25
CA ARG A 49 -0.41 -0.12 -25.06
C ARG A 49 -0.73 0.74 -26.29
N THR A 50 0.09 0.60 -27.32
CA THR A 50 0.06 1.43 -28.56
C THR A 50 -1.15 1.21 -29.46
N VAL A 51 -1.92 0.13 -29.27
CA VAL A 51 -2.93 -0.28 -30.26
C VAL A 51 -4.34 0.20 -29.91
N HIS A 52 -4.70 0.30 -28.62
CA HIS A 52 -6.01 0.79 -28.17
C HIS A 52 -5.83 1.65 -26.93
N ARG A 53 -6.32 2.89 -26.98
CA ARG A 53 -6.25 3.84 -25.87
C ARG A 53 -7.28 3.47 -24.80
N THR A 54 -6.98 2.44 -24.02
CA THR A 54 -7.78 2.06 -22.85
C THR A 54 -7.87 3.26 -21.89
N PRO A 55 -9.07 3.65 -21.44
CA PRO A 55 -9.19 4.70 -20.43
C PRO A 55 -8.43 4.37 -19.15
N ILE A 56 -7.75 5.35 -18.56
CA ILE A 56 -6.91 5.14 -17.36
C ILE A 56 -7.68 4.50 -16.20
N HIS A 57 -8.95 4.87 -15.99
CA HIS A 57 -9.77 4.32 -14.92
C HIS A 57 -10.04 2.82 -15.11
N GLU A 58 -10.15 2.33 -16.36
CA GLU A 58 -10.28 0.90 -16.63
C GLU A 58 -8.97 0.17 -16.34
N VAL A 59 -7.82 0.78 -16.66
CA VAL A 59 -6.51 0.23 -16.32
C VAL A 59 -6.37 0.11 -14.81
N ILE A 60 -6.72 1.17 -14.06
CA ILE A 60 -6.70 1.18 -12.60
C ILE A 60 -7.62 0.09 -12.04
N LEU A 61 -8.88 0.06 -12.46
CA LEU A 61 -9.86 -0.91 -11.98
C LEU A 61 -9.39 -2.35 -12.17
N ARG A 62 -8.83 -2.68 -13.34
CA ARG A 62 -8.33 -4.03 -13.66
C ARG A 62 -6.99 -4.37 -13.00
N SER A 63 -6.26 -3.37 -12.50
CA SER A 63 -4.94 -3.55 -11.89
C SER A 63 -5.02 -3.73 -10.38
N TYR A 64 -6.15 -3.39 -9.74
CA TYR A 64 -6.38 -3.77 -8.34
C TYR A 64 -6.58 -5.28 -8.22
N CYS A 65 -5.98 -5.85 -7.19
CA CYS A 65 -6.13 -7.25 -6.85
C CYS A 65 -7.57 -7.50 -6.38
N GLN A 66 -8.30 -8.34 -7.12
CA GLN A 66 -9.66 -8.70 -6.80
C GLN A 66 -9.69 -10.09 -6.15
N PRO A 67 -10.42 -10.27 -5.04
CA PRO A 67 -10.67 -11.59 -4.51
C PRO A 67 -11.42 -12.48 -5.52
N ASP A 68 -11.21 -13.79 -5.45
CA ASP A 68 -11.99 -14.75 -6.23
C ASP A 68 -13.47 -14.81 -5.76
N SER A 69 -14.28 -15.66 -6.39
CA SER A 69 -15.69 -15.84 -6.03
C SER A 69 -15.92 -16.36 -4.60
N ARG A 70 -14.87 -16.82 -3.93
CA ARG A 70 -14.88 -17.28 -2.54
C ARG A 70 -14.27 -16.24 -1.59
N GLY A 71 -13.86 -15.08 -2.10
CA GLY A 71 -13.23 -14.02 -1.32
C GLY A 71 -11.74 -14.24 -1.05
N ASN A 72 -11.09 -15.20 -1.70
CA ASN A 72 -9.66 -15.44 -1.51
C ASN A 72 -8.82 -14.55 -2.41
N LEU A 73 -7.73 -14.01 -1.87
CA LEU A 73 -6.70 -13.33 -2.65
C LEU A 73 -5.76 -14.36 -3.30
N PRO A 74 -5.05 -13.98 -4.38
CA PRO A 74 -4.01 -14.81 -4.97
C PRO A 74 -2.98 -15.30 -3.95
N GLN A 75 -2.50 -16.53 -4.13
CA GLN A 75 -1.53 -17.14 -3.21
C GLN A 75 -0.28 -16.26 -3.07
N GLY A 76 0.08 -15.95 -1.82
CA GLY A 76 1.22 -15.09 -1.47
C GLY A 76 0.81 -13.67 -1.10
N ILE A 77 -0.39 -13.23 -1.47
CA ILE A 77 -0.93 -11.95 -1.03
C ILE A 77 -1.53 -12.10 0.38
N PRO A 78 -1.09 -11.29 1.37
CA PRO A 78 -1.63 -11.37 2.73
C PRO A 78 -3.13 -11.08 2.78
N PRO A 79 -3.88 -11.70 3.71
CA PRO A 79 -5.28 -11.36 3.92
C PRO A 79 -5.49 -9.87 4.18
N GLY A 80 -6.57 -9.31 3.61
CA GLY A 80 -6.91 -7.89 3.76
C GLY A 80 -6.03 -6.92 2.97
N ALA A 81 -4.97 -7.38 2.29
CA ALA A 81 -4.11 -6.52 1.49
C ALA A 81 -4.89 -5.84 0.35
N ILE A 82 -4.70 -4.53 0.21
CA ILE A 82 -5.12 -3.76 -0.97
C ILE A 82 -3.91 -3.74 -1.90
N ALA A 83 -3.88 -4.65 -2.86
CA ALA A 83 -2.76 -4.83 -3.79
C ALA A 83 -3.06 -4.29 -5.18
N PHE A 84 -2.01 -3.85 -5.87
CA PHE A 84 -2.06 -3.28 -7.20
C PHE A 84 -0.96 -3.87 -8.09
N ALA A 85 -1.28 -4.19 -9.34
CA ALA A 85 -0.36 -4.85 -10.25
C ALA A 85 0.88 -3.98 -10.54
N ALA A 86 2.05 -4.54 -10.28
CA ALA A 86 3.36 -3.91 -10.46
C ALA A 86 4.03 -4.44 -11.74
N HIS A 87 3.82 -3.74 -12.86
CA HIS A 87 4.53 -4.07 -14.10
C HIS A 87 6.04 -3.80 -13.98
N GLU A 88 6.86 -4.43 -14.82
CA GLU A 88 8.33 -4.37 -14.74
C GLU A 88 8.91 -2.94 -14.67
N ASP A 89 8.26 -1.98 -15.34
CA ASP A 89 8.69 -0.57 -15.38
C ASP A 89 7.90 0.35 -14.43
N ALA A 90 7.19 -0.23 -13.47
CA ALA A 90 6.44 0.56 -12.49
C ALA A 90 7.35 1.51 -11.68
N GLY A 91 8.65 1.19 -11.59
CA GLY A 91 9.61 1.91 -10.75
C GLY A 91 9.45 1.57 -9.27
N ILE A 92 8.80 0.44 -8.97
CA ILE A 92 8.66 -0.11 -7.64
C ILE A 92 9.90 -0.94 -7.34
N HIS A 93 10.46 -0.76 -6.15
CA HIS A 93 11.61 -1.53 -5.71
C HIS A 93 11.25 -3.02 -5.58
N TYR A 94 12.19 -3.92 -5.92
CA TYR A 94 11.89 -5.36 -5.97
C TYR A 94 11.48 -5.94 -4.61
N SER A 95 11.91 -5.34 -3.49
CA SER A 95 11.52 -5.76 -2.14
C SER A 95 10.05 -5.47 -1.81
N ASP A 96 9.40 -4.58 -2.55
CA ASP A 96 7.98 -4.22 -2.38
C ASP A 96 7.06 -5.02 -3.31
N ILE A 97 7.63 -5.93 -4.09
CA ILE A 97 6.91 -6.75 -5.06
C ILE A 97 6.72 -8.15 -4.49
N ILE A 98 5.46 -8.58 -4.45
CA ILE A 98 5.04 -9.95 -4.19
C ILE A 98 4.70 -10.57 -5.53
N GLU A 99 5.39 -11.66 -5.87
CA GLU A 99 5.08 -12.43 -7.07
C GLU A 99 4.21 -13.62 -6.69
N THR A 100 3.04 -13.73 -7.31
CA THR A 100 2.16 -14.88 -7.09
C THR A 100 2.69 -16.10 -7.82
N ALA A 101 2.44 -17.29 -7.27
CA ALA A 101 2.85 -18.56 -7.85
C ALA A 101 1.95 -19.02 -9.03
N ASP A 102 1.10 -18.14 -9.56
CA ASP A 102 0.20 -18.44 -10.66
C ASP A 102 0.95 -18.58 -12.00
N ALA A 103 0.30 -19.17 -12.99
CA ALA A 103 0.90 -19.36 -14.32
C ALA A 103 1.32 -18.03 -14.98
N ALA A 104 0.66 -16.93 -14.60
CA ALA A 104 0.98 -15.58 -15.07
C ALA A 104 2.12 -14.90 -14.29
N ARG A 105 2.55 -15.47 -13.15
CA ARG A 105 3.49 -14.86 -12.20
C ARG A 105 3.22 -13.39 -11.96
N THR A 106 1.97 -13.11 -11.60
CA THR A 106 1.53 -11.73 -11.45
C THR A 106 2.31 -11.05 -10.32
N ARG A 107 2.84 -9.87 -10.62
CA ARG A 107 3.63 -9.06 -9.69
C ARG A 107 2.72 -8.05 -9.03
N TRP A 108 2.72 -8.00 -7.71
CA TRP A 108 1.85 -7.15 -6.92
C TRP A 108 2.66 -6.25 -6.01
N CYS A 109 2.30 -4.97 -5.95
CA CYS A 109 2.70 -4.12 -4.85
C CYS A 109 1.50 -3.96 -3.92
N ILE A 110 1.71 -4.07 -2.62
CA ILE A 110 0.62 -3.80 -1.69
C ILE A 110 0.62 -2.27 -1.41
N LEU A 111 -0.54 -1.63 -1.47
CA LEU A 111 -0.71 -0.20 -1.25
C LEU A 111 -1.14 0.12 0.19
N ASP A 112 -2.03 -0.70 0.74
CA ASP A 112 -2.58 -0.57 2.09
C ASP A 112 -3.11 -1.95 2.57
N VAL A 113 -3.68 -2.02 3.76
CA VAL A 113 -4.23 -3.25 4.35
C VAL A 113 -5.51 -2.91 5.09
N ARG A 114 -6.57 -3.68 4.84
CA ARG A 114 -7.83 -3.60 5.58
C ARG A 114 -7.66 -4.19 6.97
N VAL A 115 -8.17 -3.50 7.97
CA VAL A 115 -8.03 -3.85 9.39
C VAL A 115 -9.38 -4.31 9.92
N PRO A 116 -9.54 -5.61 10.27
CA PRO A 116 -10.79 -6.11 10.83
C PRO A 116 -11.13 -5.53 12.21
N ASP A 117 -10.10 -5.18 12.98
CA ASP A 117 -10.21 -4.62 14.33
C ASP A 117 -9.33 -3.37 14.45
N PRO A 118 -9.88 -2.18 14.17
CA PRO A 118 -9.14 -0.91 14.17
C PRO A 118 -8.51 -0.57 15.52
N THR A 119 -9.02 -1.13 16.63
CA THR A 119 -8.51 -0.87 17.98
C THR A 119 -7.09 -1.38 18.20
N ARG A 120 -6.61 -2.26 17.32
CA ARG A 120 -5.24 -2.79 17.32
C ARG A 120 -4.23 -1.83 16.66
N ILE A 121 -4.71 -0.80 15.97
CA ILE A 121 -3.84 0.19 15.35
C ILE A 121 -3.58 1.29 16.37
N ILE A 122 -2.31 1.48 16.73
CA ILE A 122 -1.89 2.63 17.52
C ILE A 122 -1.87 3.83 16.56
N PRO A 123 -2.72 4.85 16.75
CA PRO A 123 -2.67 6.04 15.91
C PRO A 123 -1.33 6.74 16.13
N ALA A 124 -0.55 6.91 15.07
CA ALA A 124 0.65 7.72 15.12
C ALA A 124 0.25 9.18 14.88
N THR A 125 0.50 10.06 15.84
CA THR A 125 0.29 11.48 15.60
C THR A 125 1.29 11.94 14.54
N ILE A 126 0.79 12.42 13.41
CA ILE A 126 1.60 13.01 12.36
C ILE A 126 2.40 14.14 13.01
N VAL A 127 3.73 14.02 13.03
CA VAL A 127 4.57 15.16 13.34
C VAL A 127 4.43 16.12 12.17
N VAL A 128 3.91 17.32 12.45
CA VAL A 128 3.72 18.39 11.47
C VAL A 128 4.89 19.36 11.59
N PRO A 129 6.03 19.12 10.91
CA PRO A 129 7.19 19.99 11.04
C PRO A 129 6.85 21.37 10.49
N TYR A 130 7.28 22.44 11.18
CA TYR A 130 7.03 23.81 10.72
C TYR A 130 5.54 24.17 10.58
N ALA A 131 4.68 23.73 11.51
CA ALA A 131 3.23 23.97 11.46
C ALA A 131 2.79 25.42 11.20
N THR A 132 3.62 26.41 11.56
CA THR A 132 3.37 27.85 11.32
C THR A 132 3.92 28.37 9.99
N GLN A 133 4.69 27.57 9.24
CA GLN A 133 5.34 27.95 7.98
C GLN A 133 4.89 27.01 6.85
N LEU A 134 3.69 27.25 6.33
CA LEU A 134 2.99 26.37 5.38
C LEU A 134 3.86 25.90 4.20
N THR A 135 4.67 26.79 3.62
CA THR A 135 5.55 26.44 2.48
C THR A 135 6.64 25.44 2.87
N ARG A 136 7.25 25.58 4.05
CA ARG A 136 8.27 24.63 4.52
C ARG A 136 7.64 23.33 4.98
N LEU A 137 6.49 23.40 5.65
CA LEU A 137 5.70 22.23 6.01
C LEU A 137 5.40 21.39 4.76
N ASN A 138 4.82 21.99 3.73
CA ASN A 138 4.48 21.26 2.50
C ASN A 138 5.73 20.68 1.83
N SER A 139 6.82 21.46 1.74
CA SER A 139 8.08 20.96 1.18
C SER A 139 8.68 19.79 1.95
N GLU A 140 8.47 19.70 3.26
CA GLU A 140 8.98 18.61 4.09
C GLU A 140 8.04 17.41 4.11
N LEU A 141 6.72 17.63 4.08
CA LEU A 141 5.73 16.57 3.89
C LEU A 141 5.86 15.92 2.50
N ASP A 142 6.21 16.69 1.47
CA ASP A 142 6.48 16.17 0.12
C ASP A 142 7.74 15.28 0.09
N ARG A 143 8.66 15.48 1.03
CA ARG A 143 9.91 14.70 1.17
C ARG A 143 9.80 13.56 2.17
N THR A 144 8.81 13.60 3.06
CA THR A 144 8.58 12.59 4.09
C THR A 144 7.45 11.69 3.63
N ASP A 145 7.80 10.56 2.99
CA ASP A 145 6.80 9.54 2.77
C ASP A 145 6.46 8.88 4.13
N MET A 146 5.28 9.20 4.67
CA MET A 146 4.82 8.61 5.93
C MET A 146 4.37 7.18 5.67
N LEU A 147 5.35 6.27 5.62
CA LEU A 147 5.14 4.83 5.47
C LEU A 147 4.77 4.23 6.83
N PRO A 148 3.53 3.74 7.02
CA PRO A 148 3.26 2.91 8.19
C PRO A 148 4.10 1.63 8.08
N LEU A 149 4.73 1.28 9.18
CA LEU A 149 5.35 -0.03 9.35
C LEU A 149 4.26 -0.99 9.85
N TRP A 150 4.02 -2.07 9.11
CA TRP A 150 3.13 -3.15 9.52
C TRP A 150 3.92 -4.45 9.56
N PHE A 151 3.58 -5.34 10.48
CA PHE A 151 4.24 -6.63 10.64
C PHE A 151 3.21 -7.71 10.34
N TRP A 152 3.61 -8.75 9.61
CA TRP A 152 2.80 -9.96 9.50
C TRP A 152 3.46 -11.08 10.27
N GLN A 153 2.68 -11.67 11.16
CA GLN A 153 3.08 -12.87 11.86
C GLN A 153 3.07 -14.07 10.90
N LYS A 154 3.77 -15.16 11.25
CA LYS A 154 3.78 -16.42 10.47
C LYS A 154 2.36 -16.98 10.23
N ASN A 155 1.42 -16.74 11.14
CA ASN A 155 0.01 -17.13 10.99
C ASN A 155 -0.79 -16.20 10.06
N SER A 156 -0.13 -15.24 9.39
CA SER A 156 -0.73 -14.21 8.53
C SER A 156 -1.59 -13.16 9.26
N GLU A 157 -1.51 -13.09 10.59
CA GLU A 157 -2.12 -12.00 11.36
C GLU A 157 -1.30 -10.70 11.24
N LEU A 158 -2.02 -9.57 11.27
CA LEU A 158 -1.44 -8.23 11.19
C LEU A 158 -1.10 -7.69 12.60
N GLY A 159 0.13 -7.20 12.75
CA GLY A 159 0.64 -6.57 13.97
C GLY A 159 1.43 -7.53 14.89
N VAL A 160 1.97 -6.99 15.98
CA VAL A 160 2.62 -7.74 17.06
C VAL A 160 1.93 -7.45 18.39
N PRO A 161 1.72 -8.44 19.28
CA PRO A 161 1.15 -8.19 20.58
C PRO A 161 2.06 -7.30 21.45
N ILE A 162 1.53 -6.20 21.98
CA ILE A 162 2.29 -5.27 22.85
C ILE A 162 2.60 -5.90 24.22
N ALA A 163 1.76 -6.85 24.65
CA ALA A 163 1.85 -7.49 25.97
C ALA A 163 2.70 -8.77 25.98
N GLU A 164 3.39 -9.11 24.89
CA GLU A 164 4.28 -10.28 24.90
C GLU A 164 5.56 -10.01 25.68
N SER A 165 6.02 -11.04 26.40
CA SER A 165 7.25 -10.99 27.22
C SER A 165 8.53 -10.86 26.40
N SER A 166 8.45 -11.08 25.09
CA SER A 166 9.59 -11.12 24.18
C SER A 166 9.16 -10.61 22.79
N PHE A 167 9.93 -9.68 22.23
CA PHE A 167 9.77 -9.23 20.85
C PHE A 167 10.67 -10.05 19.91
N ASP A 168 10.88 -11.34 20.18
CA ASP A 168 11.71 -12.25 19.34
C ASP A 168 11.19 -12.35 17.91
N CYS A 169 9.94 -11.93 17.75
CA CYS A 169 9.23 -11.81 16.52
C CYS A 169 9.85 -10.65 15.67
N LEU A 170 10.31 -9.58 16.32
CA LEU A 170 11.14 -8.45 15.88
C LEU A 170 12.47 -8.86 15.21
N PRO A 171 12.75 -8.73 13.90
CA PRO A 171 14.12 -8.99 13.44
C PRO A 171 15.07 -7.91 13.96
N ASP A 172 16.16 -8.31 14.63
CA ASP A 172 17.23 -7.43 15.14
C ASP A 172 18.05 -6.72 14.04
N ARG A 173 17.70 -6.90 12.76
CA ARG A 173 18.41 -6.30 11.63
C ARG A 173 17.68 -5.03 11.17
N PRO A 174 18.39 -3.89 11.03
CA PRO A 174 17.81 -2.67 10.46
C PRO A 174 17.20 -2.97 9.09
N THR A 175 15.89 -2.76 8.95
CA THR A 175 15.23 -2.75 7.63
C THR A 175 15.35 -1.36 7.05
N ARG A 176 15.94 -1.26 5.86
CA ARG A 176 16.14 0.02 5.18
C ARG A 176 14.78 0.56 4.73
N ILE A 177 14.33 1.64 5.34
CA ILE A 177 13.18 2.43 4.89
C ILE A 177 13.74 3.49 3.92
N GLU A 178 13.53 3.31 2.62
CA GLU A 178 13.82 4.36 1.63
C GLU A 178 12.52 5.08 1.23
N ALA A 179 12.63 6.31 0.73
CA ALA A 179 11.48 7.10 0.25
C ALA A 179 10.73 6.43 -0.92
N SER A 180 11.33 5.43 -1.57
CA SER A 180 10.71 4.62 -2.62
C SER A 180 10.16 3.27 -2.12
N SER A 181 10.32 2.96 -0.83
CA SER A 181 9.83 1.71 -0.26
C SER A 181 8.35 1.83 0.02
N LEU A 182 7.53 0.96 -0.56
CA LEU A 182 6.09 0.95 -0.27
C LEU A 182 5.81 0.35 1.10
N LYS A 183 6.65 -0.58 1.57
CA LYS A 183 6.44 -1.38 2.79
C LYS A 183 7.74 -1.74 3.49
N VAL A 184 7.63 -1.99 4.79
CA VAL A 184 8.47 -2.97 5.48
C VAL A 184 7.54 -4.11 5.87
N ALA A 185 7.52 -5.17 5.07
CA ALA A 185 6.85 -6.42 5.45
C ALA A 185 7.93 -7.36 5.98
N LEU A 186 7.96 -7.55 7.30
CA LEU A 186 8.86 -8.50 7.93
C LEU A 186 8.07 -9.76 8.28
N HIS A 187 8.58 -10.91 7.85
CA HIS A 187 8.11 -12.21 8.33
C HIS A 187 8.81 -12.49 9.65
N VAL A 188 8.01 -12.36 10.69
CA VAL A 188 8.39 -12.33 12.08
C VAL A 188 8.20 -13.75 12.66
N GLY A 189 9.21 -14.35 13.28
CA GLY A 189 9.16 -15.76 13.70
C GLY A 189 9.86 -16.08 15.01
N HIS A 190 9.22 -16.89 15.87
CA HIS A 190 9.86 -17.57 16.99
C HIS A 190 10.73 -18.75 16.49
N ASN A 191 11.87 -18.95 17.14
CA ASN A 191 12.62 -20.20 17.19
C ASN A 191 12.00 -21.14 18.24
#